data_AF-A0A553KCT4-F1
#
_entry.id   AF-A0A553KCT4-F1
#
_cell.length_a   1.000
_cell.length_b   1.000
_cell.length_c   1.000
_cell.angle_alpha   90.00
_cell.angle_beta   90.00
_cell.angle_gamma   90.00
#
_symmetry.space_group_name_H-M   'P 1'
#
loop_
_entity.id
_entity.type
_entity.pdbx_description
1 polymer ?
#
loop_
_entity_poly.entity_id
_entity_poly.type
_entity_poly.pdbx_seq_one_letter_code
_entity_poly.pdbx_strand_id
1 'polypeptide(L)'
;MDKLQLINSIPVIEDSASFGELEYVLVEDNAENREKLRMIGVPDVEISEMSNGEEIDIAGFGFVYCGAKWFEKRLGGFLDYVPDHAPDWAKA
;
A
#
# COMPACT_ATOMS: atom_id res chain seq x y z
N MET A 1 14.06 2.08 10.46
CA MET A 1 12.71 2.66 10.29
C MET A 1 11.80 1.53 9.88
N ASP A 2 10.62 1.43 10.47
CA ASP A 2 9.67 0.38 10.12
C ASP A 2 9.11 0.62 8.71
N LYS A 3 9.08 -0.42 7.87
CA LYS A 3 8.62 -0.32 6.47
C LYS A 3 7.14 0.05 6.39
N LEU A 4 6.33 -0.45 7.32
CA LEU A 4 4.90 -0.11 7.41
C LEU A 4 4.70 1.37 7.73
N GLN A 5 5.47 1.92 8.67
CA GLN A 5 5.44 3.35 8.96
C GLN A 5 5.83 4.19 7.74
N LEU A 6 6.81 3.74 6.95
CA LEU A 6 7.26 4.46 5.78
C LEU A 6 6.22 4.47 4.65
N ILE A 7 5.64 3.32 4.31
CA ILE A 7 4.61 3.27 3.26
C ILE A 7 3.34 4.03 3.67
N ASN A 8 2.94 3.98 4.95
CA ASN A 8 1.80 4.75 5.47
C ASN A 8 2.06 6.26 5.56
N SER A 9 3.31 6.71 5.41
CA SER A 9 3.64 8.14 5.31
C SER A 9 3.43 8.72 3.91
N ILE A 10 3.11 7.88 2.93
CA ILE A 10 2.83 8.31 1.56
C ILE A 10 1.35 8.75 1.48
N PRO A 11 1.05 9.98 1.05
CA PRO A 11 -0.33 10.43 0.90
C PRO A 11 -1.09 9.62 -0.16
N VAL A 12 -2.18 8.99 0.24
CA VAL A 12 -3.08 8.23 -0.66
C VAL A 12 -4.07 9.20 -1.32
N ILE A 13 -4.01 9.28 -2.65
CA ILE A 13 -4.96 10.03 -3.49
C ILE A 13 -6.29 9.30 -3.48
N GLU A 14 -6.27 8.03 -3.87
CA GLU A 14 -7.45 7.20 -4.04
C GLU A 14 -7.16 5.76 -3.63
N ASP A 15 -8.19 5.06 -3.17
CA ASP A 15 -8.12 3.65 -2.81
C ASP A 15 -9.47 3.01 -3.13
N SER A 16 -9.43 1.78 -3.64
CA SER A 16 -10.64 1.00 -3.91
C SER A 16 -10.52 -0.41 -3.36
N ALA A 17 -11.61 -0.85 -2.73
CA ALA A 17 -11.77 -2.22 -2.28
C ALA A 17 -13.21 -2.67 -2.56
N SER A 18 -13.35 -3.86 -3.12
CA SER A 18 -14.64 -4.41 -3.52
C SER A 18 -14.69 -5.91 -3.24
N PHE A 19 -15.83 -6.38 -2.74
CA PHE A 19 -16.07 -7.79 -2.41
C PHE A 19 -14.99 -8.46 -1.54
N GLY A 20 -14.25 -7.69 -0.74
CA GLY A 20 -13.17 -8.19 0.11
C GLY A 20 -11.77 -8.11 -0.51
N GLU A 21 -11.65 -7.70 -1.75
CA GLU A 21 -10.38 -7.54 -2.43
C GLU A 21 -9.98 -6.06 -2.42
N LEU A 22 -8.70 -5.78 -2.13
CA LEU A 22 -8.12 -4.47 -2.36
C LEU A 22 -7.74 -4.38 -3.83
N GLU A 23 -8.42 -3.51 -4.58
CA GLU A 23 -8.22 -3.36 -6.02
C GLU A 23 -6.97 -2.54 -6.31
N TYR A 24 -6.81 -1.39 -5.62
CA TYR A 24 -5.65 -0.52 -5.74
C TYR A 24 -5.53 0.46 -4.56
N VAL A 25 -4.34 1.03 -4.40
CA VAL A 25 -4.06 2.20 -3.53
C VAL A 25 -3.17 3.16 -4.30
N LEU A 26 -3.71 4.26 -4.78
CA LEU A 26 -3.02 5.22 -5.64
C LEU A 26 -2.37 6.34 -4.83
N VAL A 27 -1.11 6.62 -5.16
CA VAL A 27 -0.33 7.74 -4.64
C VAL A 27 0.26 8.53 -5.79
N GLU A 28 0.60 9.80 -5.55
CA GLU A 28 1.21 10.65 -6.58
C GLU A 28 2.56 10.05 -7.02
N ASP A 29 2.77 9.98 -8.33
CA ASP A 29 4.06 9.62 -8.92
C ASP A 29 5.01 10.82 -8.89
N ASN A 30 5.69 10.99 -7.76
CA ASN A 30 6.70 12.03 -7.59
C ASN A 30 8.01 11.44 -7.03
N ALA A 31 9.09 12.22 -7.12
CA ALA A 31 10.42 11.77 -6.72
C ALA A 31 10.50 11.39 -5.23
N GLU A 32 9.74 12.07 -4.36
CA GLU A 32 9.72 11.79 -2.92
C GLU A 32 9.07 10.44 -2.63
N ASN A 33 7.92 10.16 -3.23
CA ASN A 33 7.20 8.90 -3.05
C ASN A 33 7.98 7.73 -3.63
N ARG A 34 8.58 7.88 -4.82
CA ARG A 34 9.49 6.87 -5.38
C ARG A 34 10.67 6.56 -4.47
N GLU A 35 11.24 7.57 -3.80
CA GLU A 35 12.33 7.35 -2.85
C GLU A 35 11.88 6.56 -1.62
N LYS A 36 10.70 6.86 -1.07
CA LYS A 36 10.11 6.09 0.03
C LYS A 36 9.88 4.62 -0.38
N LEU A 37 9.41 4.38 -1.61
CA LEU A 37 9.24 3.04 -2.16
C LEU A 37 10.58 2.29 -2.33
N ARG A 38 11.64 2.97 -2.79
CA ARG A 38 13.00 2.38 -2.80
C ARG A 38 13.51 2.04 -1.41
N MET A 39 13.26 2.90 -0.42
CA MET A 39 13.67 2.69 0.97
C MET A 39 12.98 1.48 1.64
N ILE A 40 11.74 1.12 1.24
CA ILE A 40 11.10 -0.14 1.67
C ILE A 40 11.59 -1.37 0.89
N GLY A 41 12.41 -1.15 -0.15
CA GLY A 41 13.09 -2.19 -0.93
C GLY A 41 12.43 -2.56 -2.25
N VAL A 42 11.48 -1.75 -2.75
CA VAL A 42 10.84 -1.99 -4.05
C VAL A 42 11.82 -1.61 -5.18
N PRO A 43 12.10 -2.50 -6.14
CA PRO A 43 12.92 -2.18 -7.31
C PRO A 43 12.28 -1.11 -8.21
N ASP A 44 13.08 -0.23 -8.82
CA ASP A 44 12.58 0.83 -9.72
C ASP A 44 11.77 0.28 -10.91
N VAL A 45 12.06 -0.95 -11.35
CA VAL A 45 11.29 -1.61 -12.42
C VAL A 45 9.85 -1.89 -11.97
N GLU A 46 9.65 -2.42 -10.76
CA GLU A 46 8.30 -2.68 -10.22
C GLU A 46 7.55 -1.37 -9.96
N ILE A 47 8.23 -0.34 -9.43
CA ILE A 47 7.64 1.00 -9.27
C ILE A 47 7.15 1.53 -10.63
N SER A 48 7.93 1.31 -11.70
CA SER A 48 7.60 1.79 -13.04
C SER A 48 6.49 0.97 -13.70
N GLU A 49 6.41 -0.33 -13.43
CA GLU A 49 5.34 -1.20 -13.92
C GLU A 49 3.99 -0.88 -13.27
N MET A 50 3.99 -0.45 -12.02
CA MET A 50 2.79 -0.03 -11.27
C MET A 50 2.44 1.46 -11.45
N SER A 51 3.20 2.19 -12.27
CA SER A 51 3.00 3.61 -12.53
C SER A 51 2.31 3.85 -13.89
N ASN A 52 1.40 4.82 -13.94
CA ASN A 52 0.83 5.35 -15.18
C ASN A 52 1.47 6.68 -15.63
N GLY A 53 2.51 7.16 -14.93
CA GLY A 53 3.19 8.44 -15.15
C GLY A 53 2.65 9.62 -14.32
N GLU A 54 1.49 9.46 -13.67
CA GLU A 54 0.89 10.44 -12.76
C GLU A 54 0.71 9.85 -11.35
N GLU A 55 0.40 8.55 -11.28
CA GLU A 55 0.09 7.83 -10.06
C GLU A 55 0.81 6.47 -10.04
N ILE A 56 1.05 5.97 -8.84
CA ILE A 56 1.62 4.65 -8.58
C ILE A 56 0.61 3.87 -7.73
N ASP A 57 0.27 2.65 -8.15
CA ASP A 57 -0.47 1.72 -7.29
C ASP A 57 0.48 1.02 -6.32
N ILE A 58 0.29 1.27 -5.02
CA ILE A 58 1.13 0.74 -3.94
C ILE A 58 0.48 -0.42 -3.17
N ALA A 59 -0.71 -0.87 -3.57
CA ALA A 59 -1.43 -1.96 -2.90
C ALA A 59 -0.54 -3.19 -2.71
N GLY A 60 0.04 -3.70 -3.80
CA GLY A 60 0.93 -4.86 -3.77
C GLY A 60 2.18 -4.63 -2.92
N PHE A 61 2.74 -3.42 -2.92
CA PHE A 61 3.97 -3.13 -2.18
C PHE A 61 3.77 -3.20 -0.67
N GLY A 62 2.62 -2.77 -0.16
CA GLY A 62 2.30 -2.89 1.26
C GLY A 62 2.30 -4.34 1.74
N PHE A 63 1.69 -5.25 0.98
CA PHE A 63 1.64 -6.67 1.35
C PHE A 63 2.99 -7.37 1.15
N VAL A 64 3.63 -7.19 -0.01
CA VAL A 64 4.83 -7.94 -0.39
C VAL A 64 6.08 -7.45 0.34
N TYR A 65 6.27 -6.14 0.46
CA TYR A 65 7.52 -5.57 0.98
C TYR A 65 7.44 -5.15 2.44
N CYS A 66 6.24 -4.83 2.93
CA CYS A 66 6.02 -4.32 4.28
C CYS A 66 5.38 -5.34 5.23
N GLY A 67 4.93 -6.50 4.72
CA GLY A 67 4.29 -7.54 5.54
C GLY A 67 2.92 -7.14 6.06
N ALA A 68 2.24 -6.21 5.38
CA ALA A 68 0.86 -5.88 5.70
C ALA A 68 -0.03 -7.12 5.58
N LYS A 69 -1.08 -7.16 6.38
CA LYS A 69 -2.16 -8.16 6.32
C LYS A 69 -3.49 -7.54 5.93
N TRP A 70 -3.60 -6.22 6.05
CA TRP A 70 -4.82 -5.48 5.76
C TRP A 70 -4.50 -4.06 5.28
N PHE A 71 -5.43 -3.45 4.58
CA PHE A 71 -5.42 -2.03 4.28
C PHE A 71 -6.73 -1.40 4.71
N GLU A 72 -6.66 -0.35 5.53
CA GLU A 72 -7.81 0.47 5.88
C GLU A 72 -7.37 1.92 6.11
N LYS A 73 -7.68 2.80 5.15
CA LYS A 73 -7.33 4.23 5.21
C LYS A 73 -7.81 4.93 6.48
N ARG A 74 -8.99 4.55 6.98
CA ARG A 74 -9.56 5.08 8.25
C ARG A 74 -8.72 4.75 9.48
N LEU A 75 -7.92 3.70 9.43
CA LEU A 75 -7.01 3.27 10.50
C LEU A 75 -5.55 3.66 10.24
N GLY A 76 -5.29 4.44 9.18
CA GLY A 76 -3.94 4.90 8.86
C GLY A 76 -3.23 4.12 7.74
N GLY A 77 -3.94 3.28 6.98
CA GLY A 77 -3.42 2.63 5.78
C GLY A 77 -3.15 1.13 5.97
N PHE A 78 -1.95 0.69 5.63
CA PHE A 78 -1.52 -0.71 5.75
C PHE A 78 -1.29 -1.12 7.21
N LEU A 79 -1.82 -2.28 7.60
CA LEU A 79 -1.79 -2.82 8.96
C LEU A 79 -1.10 -4.18 8.98
N ASP A 80 -0.38 -4.52 10.05
CA ASP A 80 0.25 -5.83 10.30
C ASP A 80 -0.70 -6.86 10.96
N TYR A 81 -1.97 -6.47 11.13
CA TYR A 81 -3.06 -7.28 11.66
C TYR A 81 -4.32 -7.13 10.80
N VAL A 82 -5.24 -8.09 10.92
CA VAL A 82 -6.58 -8.02 10.33
C VAL A 82 -7.54 -7.49 11.40
N PRO A 83 -8.25 -6.37 11.19
CA PRO A 83 -9.17 -5.82 12.19
C PRO A 83 -10.33 -6.76 12.56
N ASP A 84 -10.84 -6.67 13.79
CA ASP A 84 -11.95 -7.51 14.27
C ASP A 84 -13.25 -7.33 13.48
N HIS A 85 -13.45 -6.15 12.89
CA HIS A 85 -14.60 -5.85 12.03
C HIS A 85 -14.41 -6.29 10.57
N ALA A 86 -13.23 -6.82 10.20
CA ALA A 86 -13.04 -7.41 8.89
C ALA A 86 -13.99 -8.63 8.73
N PRO A 87 -14.37 -8.99 7.49
CA PRO A 87 -15.12 -10.21 7.23
C PRO A 87 -14.40 -11.44 7.78
N ASP A 88 -15.16 -12.44 8.26
CA ASP A 88 -14.57 -13.61 8.93
C ASP A 88 -13.65 -14.43 8.02
N TRP A 89 -13.89 -14.43 6.71
CA TRP A 89 -13.00 -15.12 5.75
C TRP A 89 -11.59 -14.50 5.70
N ALA A 90 -11.42 -13.25 6.13
CA ALA A 90 -10.12 -12.57 6.14
C ALA A 90 -9.28 -12.85 7.39
N LYS A 91 -9.87 -13.46 8.43
CA LYS A 91 -9.23 -13.68 9.75
C LYS A 91 -8.57 -15.07 9.89
N ALA A 92 -8.72 -15.93 8.89
CA ALA A 92 -8.33 -17.34 8.93
C ALA A 92 -6.85 -17.57 8.63
#